data_AF-A0A6V7UP12-F1
#
_entry.id   AF-A0A6V7UP12-F1
#
_cell.length_a   1.000
_cell.length_b   1.000
_cell.length_c   1.000
_cell.angle_alpha   90.00
_cell.angle_beta   90.00
_cell.angle_gamma   90.00
#
_symmetry.space_group_name_H-M   'P 1'
#
loop_
_entity.id
_entity.type
_entity.pdbx_description
1 polymer ?
#
loop_
_entity_poly.entity_id
_entity_poly.type
_entity_poly.pdbx_seq_one_letter_code
_entity_poly.pdbx_strand_id
1 'polypeptide(L)'
;MLPNLRGPTNYLLALTAFFEILHQSVHFLFLFLAVSGINFINYSTALIFQLHSIFGLTAAQTAMCSTAFDRLLAVSFSMKYDQIKIRPYLFVHTFVAFSSGIWMSINAILFANKYPSIKVTGNMSDLLILDMHILHLFMMLIKCYNLFTCLDSSNNINGAQSDIQSRLLKSLILIFSIVIGGFVCGTILRPIINIFIILNNIQTWYVKVFEGILTNIGASAETPTLYIFRL
;
A
#
# COMPACT_ATOMS: atom_id res chain seq x y z
N MET A 1 -26.09 12.60 -18.21
CA MET A 1 -25.04 13.51 -17.66
C MET A 1 -23.78 12.67 -17.50
N LEU A 2 -22.73 12.92 -18.28
CA LEU A 2 -21.45 12.23 -18.09
C LEU A 2 -20.86 12.64 -16.73
N PRO A 3 -20.48 11.70 -15.85
CA PRO A 3 -19.89 12.06 -14.57
C PRO A 3 -18.59 12.82 -14.80
N ASN A 4 -18.46 14.00 -14.19
CA ASN A 4 -17.24 14.79 -14.25
C ASN A 4 -16.16 14.08 -13.41
N LEU A 5 -15.28 13.33 -14.08
CA LEU A 5 -14.25 12.50 -13.42
C LEU A 5 -13.03 13.31 -12.94
N ARG A 6 -13.01 14.64 -13.08
CA ARG A 6 -11.83 15.49 -12.78
C ARG A 6 -11.76 15.96 -11.32
N GLY A 7 -11.96 15.04 -10.37
CA GLY A 7 -11.86 15.32 -8.92
C GLY A 7 -10.51 14.89 -8.31
N PRO A 8 -10.11 15.46 -7.15
CA PRO A 8 -8.85 15.12 -6.48
C PRO A 8 -8.75 13.62 -6.15
N THR A 9 -9.81 13.01 -5.62
CA THR A 9 -9.84 11.57 -5.33
C THR A 9 -9.62 10.70 -6.57
N ASN A 10 -10.17 11.08 -7.73
CA ASN A 10 -9.97 10.31 -8.97
C ASN A 10 -8.53 10.41 -9.48
N TYR A 11 -7.91 11.58 -9.30
CA TYR A 11 -6.51 11.75 -9.62
C TYR A 11 -5.65 10.85 -8.73
N LEU A 12 -5.91 10.83 -7.42
CA LEU A 12 -5.17 9.97 -6.49
C LEU A 12 -5.37 8.48 -6.79
N LEU A 13 -6.59 8.08 -7.17
CA LEU A 13 -6.87 6.72 -7.66
C LEU A 13 -6.08 6.37 -8.93
N ALA A 14 -6.05 7.27 -9.91
CA ALA A 14 -5.26 7.06 -11.13
C ALA A 14 -3.76 6.98 -10.83
N LEU A 15 -3.28 7.78 -9.87
CA LEU A 15 -1.90 7.75 -9.40
C LEU A 15 -1.57 6.40 -8.71
N THR A 16 -2.45 5.91 -7.83
CA THR A 16 -2.30 4.58 -7.21
C THR A 16 -2.27 3.49 -8.28
N ALA A 17 -3.20 3.51 -9.24
CA ALA A 17 -3.26 2.54 -10.33
C ALA A 17 -1.97 2.53 -11.18
N PHE A 18 -1.41 3.71 -11.47
CA PHE A 18 -0.14 3.81 -12.18
C PHE A 18 1.01 3.12 -11.41
N PHE A 19 1.10 3.33 -10.10
CA PHE A 19 2.12 2.69 -9.28
C PHE A 19 1.88 1.19 -9.09
N GLU A 20 0.62 0.75 -9.02
CA GLU A 20 0.28 -0.68 -8.99
C GLU A 20 0.70 -1.39 -10.28
N ILE A 21 0.54 -0.76 -11.45
CA ILE A 21 1.06 -1.34 -12.72
C ILE A 21 2.57 -1.59 -12.62
N LEU A 22 3.33 -0.65 -12.04
CA LEU A 22 4.75 -0.84 -11.80
C LEU A 22 5.01 -1.96 -10.79
N HIS A 23 4.23 -2.07 -9.71
CA HIS A 23 4.34 -3.15 -8.73
C HIS A 23 4.08 -4.54 -9.35
N GLN A 24 3.03 -4.69 -10.16
CA GLN A 24 2.62 -5.96 -10.76
C GLN A 24 3.69 -6.58 -11.67
N SER A 25 4.62 -5.77 -12.18
CA SER A 25 5.77 -6.26 -12.96
C SER A 25 6.61 -7.31 -12.25
N VAL A 26 6.63 -7.32 -10.90
CA VAL A 26 7.41 -8.25 -10.08
C VAL A 26 7.04 -9.71 -10.33
N HIS A 27 5.75 -9.95 -10.62
CA HIS A 27 5.21 -11.29 -10.78
C HIS A 27 5.73 -11.98 -12.05
N PHE A 28 6.15 -11.22 -13.06
CA PHE A 28 6.73 -11.80 -14.28
C PHE A 28 8.08 -12.45 -14.04
N LEU A 29 8.95 -11.85 -13.21
CA LEU A 29 10.24 -12.46 -12.90
C LEU A 29 10.05 -13.74 -12.09
N PHE A 30 9.17 -13.72 -11.08
CA PHE A 30 8.83 -14.91 -10.30
C PHE A 30 8.33 -16.04 -11.20
N LEU A 31 7.39 -15.74 -12.10
CA LEU A 31 6.85 -16.71 -13.07
C LEU A 31 7.95 -17.27 -13.98
N PHE A 32 8.82 -16.41 -14.51
CA PHE A 32 9.92 -16.83 -15.37
C PHE A 32 10.89 -17.78 -14.67
N LEU A 33 11.28 -17.47 -13.42
CA LEU A 33 12.19 -18.32 -12.64
C LEU A 33 11.55 -19.67 -12.27
N ALA A 34 10.26 -19.68 -11.98
CA ALA A 34 9.51 -20.91 -11.71
C ALA A 34 9.43 -21.81 -12.95
N VAL A 35 9.10 -21.25 -14.11
CA VAL A 35 8.96 -22.01 -15.37
C VAL A 35 10.30 -22.47 -15.92
N SER A 36 11.37 -21.68 -15.76
CA SER A 36 12.72 -22.02 -16.23
C SER A 36 13.43 -23.09 -15.40
N GLY A 37 12.92 -23.42 -14.20
CA GLY A 37 13.54 -24.40 -13.29
C GLY A 37 14.79 -23.91 -12.57
N ILE A 38 15.20 -22.64 -12.76
CA ILE A 38 16.34 -22.03 -12.06
C ILE A 38 16.03 -21.92 -10.55
N ASN A 39 14.76 -21.69 -10.20
CA ASN A 39 14.19 -21.60 -8.84
C ASN A 39 14.77 -20.52 -7.90
N PHE A 40 16.06 -20.21 -7.97
CA PHE A 40 16.75 -19.25 -7.13
C PHE A 40 17.78 -18.44 -7.90
N ILE A 41 17.75 -17.13 -7.72
CA ILE A 41 18.77 -16.21 -8.22
C ILE A 41 19.37 -15.40 -7.08
N ASN A 42 20.50 -14.74 -7.33
CA ASN A 42 21.10 -13.83 -6.36
C ASN A 42 20.22 -12.58 -6.18
N TYR A 43 20.18 -12.06 -4.96
CA TYR A 43 19.42 -10.85 -4.61
C TYR A 43 19.78 -9.67 -5.51
N SER A 44 21.07 -9.44 -5.78
CA SER A 44 21.50 -8.34 -6.66
C SER A 44 20.94 -8.46 -8.07
N THR A 45 20.90 -9.68 -8.62
CA THR A 45 20.30 -9.96 -9.93
C THR A 45 18.80 -9.73 -9.90
N ALA A 46 18.10 -10.23 -8.88
CA ALA A 46 16.66 -10.01 -8.73
C ALA A 46 16.32 -8.52 -8.64
N LEU A 47 17.09 -7.77 -7.84
CA LEU A 47 16.88 -6.34 -7.65
C LEU A 47 16.98 -5.56 -8.96
N ILE A 48 17.93 -5.87 -9.84
CA ILE A 48 18.07 -5.18 -11.14
C ILE A 48 16.76 -5.23 -11.94
N PHE A 49 16.10 -6.40 -11.94
CA PHE A 49 14.85 -6.60 -12.66
C PHE A 49 13.63 -6.11 -11.88
N GLN A 50 13.70 -5.93 -10.56
CA GLN A 50 12.53 -5.66 -9.71
C GLN A 50 12.59 -4.31 -8.99
N LEU A 51 13.62 -3.49 -9.24
CA LEU A 51 13.77 -2.18 -8.61
C LEU A 51 12.57 -1.26 -8.87
N HIS A 52 12.07 -1.27 -10.11
CA HIS A 52 10.87 -0.52 -10.49
C HIS A 52 9.61 -1.04 -9.80
N SER A 53 9.54 -2.34 -9.49
CA SER A 53 8.43 -2.93 -8.75
C SER A 53 8.47 -2.55 -7.26
N ILE A 54 9.67 -2.47 -6.65
CA ILE A 54 9.87 -1.94 -5.29
C ILE A 54 9.43 -0.48 -5.21
N PHE A 55 9.85 0.32 -6.19
CA PHE A 55 9.40 1.70 -6.33
C PHE A 55 7.88 1.76 -6.42
N GLY A 56 7.28 0.98 -7.32
CA GLY A 56 5.84 0.92 -7.55
C GLY A 56 5.06 0.54 -6.30
N LEU A 57 5.44 -0.54 -5.60
CA LEU A 57 4.77 -1.00 -4.39
C LEU A 57 4.70 0.10 -3.32
N THR A 58 5.84 0.72 -3.04
CA THR A 58 5.92 1.71 -1.95
C THR A 58 5.25 3.03 -2.30
N ALA A 59 5.38 3.47 -3.55
CA ALA A 59 4.66 4.63 -4.05
C ALA A 59 3.14 4.40 -4.08
N ALA A 60 2.68 3.21 -4.49
CA ALA A 60 1.28 2.81 -4.48
C ALA A 60 0.70 2.86 -3.07
N GLN A 61 1.34 2.21 -2.10
CA GLN A 61 0.90 2.24 -0.70
C GLN A 61 0.83 3.67 -0.13
N THR A 62 1.73 4.56 -0.53
CA THR A 62 1.71 5.96 -0.08
C THR A 62 0.62 6.77 -0.78
N ALA A 63 0.31 6.47 -2.04
CA ALA A 63 -0.81 7.04 -2.78
C ALA A 63 -2.17 6.55 -2.23
N MET A 64 -2.29 5.29 -1.83
CA MET A 64 -3.48 4.78 -1.11
C MET A 64 -3.67 5.52 0.23
N CYS A 65 -2.60 5.66 1.01
CA CYS A 65 -2.64 6.43 2.26
C CYS A 65 -3.04 7.89 2.02
N SER A 66 -2.57 8.50 0.92
CA SER A 66 -2.97 9.84 0.49
C SER A 66 -4.45 9.92 0.14
N THR A 67 -5.01 8.89 -0.51
CA THR A 67 -6.44 8.78 -0.83
C THR A 67 -7.29 8.67 0.44
N ALA A 68 -6.86 7.85 1.40
CA ALA A 68 -7.52 7.75 2.71
C ALA A 68 -7.46 9.10 3.46
N PHE A 69 -6.34 9.81 3.41
CA PHE A 69 -6.19 11.12 4.01
C PHE A 69 -7.05 12.21 3.33
N ASP A 70 -7.13 12.22 1.99
CA ASP A 70 -8.03 13.10 1.22
C ASP A 70 -9.49 12.92 1.66
N ARG A 71 -9.94 11.66 1.77
CA ARG A 71 -11.29 11.33 2.22
C ARG A 71 -11.55 11.76 3.66
N LEU A 72 -10.59 11.56 4.54
CA LEU A 72 -10.69 11.98 5.93
C LEU A 72 -10.77 13.50 6.05
N LEU A 73 -9.94 14.25 5.31
CA LEU A 73 -10.03 15.71 5.26
C LEU A 73 -11.39 16.20 4.74
N ALA A 74 -11.93 15.55 3.70
CA ALA A 74 -13.24 15.88 3.14
C ALA A 74 -14.37 15.65 4.16
N VAL A 75 -14.26 14.64 5.03
CA VAL A 75 -15.24 14.36 6.09
C VAL A 75 -15.08 15.32 7.27
N SER A 76 -13.87 15.41 7.82
CA SER A 76 -13.58 16.13 9.07
C SER A 76 -13.60 17.65 8.90
N PHE A 77 -13.22 18.16 7.72
CA PHE A 77 -13.04 19.59 7.48
C PHE A 77 -13.72 20.06 6.19
N SER A 78 -14.97 19.65 5.96
CA SER A 78 -15.73 19.94 4.72
C SER A 78 -15.65 21.42 4.28
N MET A 79 -15.91 22.37 5.19
CA MET A 79 -15.87 23.82 4.87
C MET A 79 -14.49 24.33 4.44
N LYS A 80 -13.40 23.74 4.95
CA LYS A 80 -12.03 24.12 4.57
C LYS A 80 -11.58 23.37 3.32
N TYR A 81 -12.06 22.14 3.12
CA TYR A 81 -11.72 21.29 1.99
C TYR A 81 -12.15 21.93 0.66
N ASP A 82 -13.33 22.55 0.61
CA ASP A 82 -13.82 23.24 -0.59
C ASP A 82 -12.98 24.47 -0.99
N GLN A 83 -12.21 25.02 -0.05
CA GLN A 83 -11.33 26.18 -0.27
C GLN A 83 -9.91 25.79 -0.71
N ILE A 84 -9.58 24.48 -0.72
CA ILE A 84 -8.25 24.01 -1.07
C ILE A 84 -7.99 24.17 -2.57
N LYS A 85 -6.85 24.77 -2.91
CA LYS A 85 -6.37 24.82 -4.29
C LYS A 85 -5.95 23.42 -4.75
N ILE A 86 -6.73 22.83 -5.66
CA ILE A 86 -6.57 21.44 -6.13
C ILE A 86 -5.17 21.16 -6.68
N ARG A 87 -4.58 22.06 -7.48
CA ARG A 87 -3.27 21.82 -8.13
C ARG A 87 -2.11 21.63 -7.15
N PRO A 88 -1.78 22.59 -6.26
CA PRO A 88 -0.71 22.41 -5.29
C PRO A 88 -1.00 21.27 -4.31
N TYR A 89 -2.26 21.04 -3.97
CA TYR A 89 -2.68 19.92 -3.13
C TYR A 89 -2.32 18.56 -3.75
N LEU A 90 -2.71 18.33 -5.01
CA LEU A 90 -2.37 17.08 -5.72
C LEU A 90 -0.86 16.94 -5.95
N PHE A 91 -0.15 18.05 -6.18
CA PHE A 91 1.30 18.02 -6.33
C PHE A 91 1.99 17.51 -5.06
N VAL A 92 1.57 17.95 -3.88
CA VAL A 92 2.12 17.47 -2.60
C VAL A 92 1.92 15.96 -2.45
N HIS A 93 0.72 15.46 -2.72
CA HIS A 93 0.46 14.01 -2.63
C HIS A 93 1.31 13.19 -3.61
N THR A 94 1.42 13.64 -4.86
CA THR A 94 2.28 13.00 -5.87
C THR A 94 3.73 13.03 -5.44
N PHE A 95 4.22 14.16 -4.95
CA PHE A 95 5.59 14.32 -4.49
C PHE A 95 5.93 13.40 -3.30
N VAL A 96 5.03 13.29 -2.33
CA VAL A 96 5.20 12.40 -1.17
C VAL A 96 5.21 10.93 -1.60
N ALA A 97 4.28 10.53 -2.48
CA ALA A 97 4.24 9.16 -3.00
C ALA A 97 5.53 8.82 -3.76
N PHE A 98 5.96 9.70 -4.67
CA PHE A 98 7.18 9.52 -5.46
C PHE A 98 8.44 9.46 -4.60
N SER A 99 8.56 10.36 -3.62
CA SER A 99 9.69 10.40 -2.67
C SER A 99 9.77 9.12 -1.85
N SER A 100 8.63 8.57 -1.42
CA SER A 100 8.59 7.29 -0.70
C SER A 100 9.10 6.12 -1.55
N GLY A 101 8.77 6.11 -2.84
CA GLY A 101 9.26 5.12 -3.80
C GLY A 101 10.78 5.21 -4.01
N ILE A 102 11.30 6.43 -4.19
CA ILE A 102 12.74 6.67 -4.30
C ILE A 102 13.46 6.20 -3.04
N TRP A 103 12.97 6.60 -1.87
CA TRP A 103 13.56 6.25 -0.59
C TRP A 103 13.69 4.73 -0.42
N MET A 104 12.63 3.98 -0.71
CA MET A 104 12.70 2.51 -0.63
C MET A 104 13.67 1.93 -1.66
N SER A 105 13.69 2.46 -2.88
CA SER A 105 14.59 2.00 -3.95
C SER A 105 16.06 2.19 -3.57
N ILE A 106 16.42 3.34 -2.98
CA ILE A 106 17.77 3.59 -2.47
C ILE A 106 18.14 2.57 -1.39
N ASN A 107 17.25 2.35 -0.41
CA ASN A 107 17.50 1.37 0.64
C ASN A 107 17.65 -0.05 0.08
N ALA A 108 16.91 -0.41 -0.97
CA ALA A 108 17.02 -1.71 -1.61
C ALA A 108 18.38 -1.89 -2.30
N ILE A 109 18.90 -0.84 -2.95
CA ILE A 109 20.24 -0.84 -3.53
C ILE A 109 21.31 -0.98 -2.44
N LEU A 110 21.20 -0.22 -1.35
CA LEU A 110 22.12 -0.33 -0.22
C LEU A 110 22.10 -1.74 0.39
N PHE A 111 20.91 -2.36 0.48
CA PHE A 111 20.76 -3.72 0.96
C PHE A 111 21.38 -4.75 0.00
N ALA A 112 21.17 -4.61 -1.31
CA ALA A 112 21.81 -5.49 -2.30
C ALA A 112 23.34 -5.42 -2.25
N ASN A 113 23.91 -4.23 -1.99
CA ASN A 113 25.35 -4.07 -1.84
C ASN A 113 25.87 -4.76 -0.58
N LYS A 114 25.08 -4.77 0.50
CA LYS A 114 25.41 -5.43 1.77
C LYS A 114 25.26 -6.96 1.70
N TYR A 115 24.25 -7.45 0.98
CA TYR A 115 23.91 -8.87 0.90
C TYR A 115 23.66 -9.37 -0.53
N PRO A 116 24.66 -9.29 -1.44
CA PRO A 116 24.44 -9.57 -2.86
C PRO A 116 24.14 -11.04 -3.19
N SER A 117 24.64 -11.97 -2.37
CA SER A 117 24.60 -13.42 -2.61
C SER A 117 23.41 -14.14 -1.99
N ILE A 118 22.51 -13.43 -1.28
CA ILE A 118 21.29 -14.05 -0.75
C ILE A 118 20.49 -14.64 -1.91
N LYS A 119 20.06 -15.89 -1.75
CA LYS A 119 19.24 -16.60 -2.73
C LYS A 119 17.78 -16.22 -2.55
N VAL A 120 17.15 -15.78 -3.63
CA VAL A 120 15.73 -15.37 -3.66
C VAL A 120 15.01 -16.08 -4.80
N THR A 121 13.72 -16.33 -4.62
CA THR A 121 12.88 -17.01 -5.63
C THR A 121 12.40 -16.07 -6.74
N GLY A 122 12.72 -14.78 -6.63
CA GLY A 122 12.13 -13.72 -7.45
C GLY A 122 10.74 -13.29 -6.97
N ASN A 123 10.24 -13.82 -5.86
CA ASN A 123 9.04 -13.28 -5.23
C ASN A 123 9.32 -11.93 -4.55
N MET A 124 8.37 -11.00 -4.59
CA MET A 124 8.50 -9.67 -3.98
C MET A 124 8.77 -9.74 -2.48
N SER A 125 8.16 -10.71 -1.78
CA SER A 125 8.38 -10.92 -0.35
C SER A 125 9.83 -11.23 0.01
N ASP A 126 10.60 -11.78 -0.93
CA ASP A 126 12.01 -12.15 -0.72
C ASP A 126 12.92 -10.93 -0.84
N LEU A 127 12.44 -9.84 -1.45
CA LEU A 127 13.12 -8.54 -1.50
C LEU A 127 12.86 -7.70 -0.24
N LEU A 128 11.81 -8.02 0.52
CA LEU A 128 11.41 -7.33 1.75
C LEU A 128 11.77 -8.17 2.99
N ILE A 129 13.03 -8.59 3.08
CA ILE A 129 13.57 -9.40 4.20
C ILE A 129 14.51 -8.57 5.08
N LEU A 130 14.74 -9.04 6.32
CA LEU A 130 15.71 -8.44 7.26
C LEU A 130 15.47 -6.92 7.45
N ASP A 131 16.50 -6.10 7.25
CA ASP A 131 16.46 -4.64 7.41
C ASP A 131 15.35 -4.02 6.53
N MET A 132 15.09 -4.56 5.34
CA MET A 132 14.05 -4.08 4.44
C MET A 132 12.63 -4.39 4.95
N HIS A 133 12.46 -5.51 5.66
CA HIS A 133 11.19 -5.83 6.32
C HIS A 133 10.87 -4.82 7.43
N ILE A 134 11.87 -4.48 8.26
CA ILE A 134 11.71 -3.50 9.35
C ILE A 134 11.36 -2.13 8.78
N LEU A 135 12.05 -1.71 7.71
CA LEU A 135 11.81 -0.41 7.08
C LEU A 135 10.43 -0.35 6.43
N HIS A 136 9.97 -1.43 5.80
CA HIS A 136 8.62 -1.54 5.28
C HIS A 136 7.56 -1.45 6.38
N LEU A 137 7.76 -2.18 7.47
CA LEU A 137 6.85 -2.19 8.62
C LEU A 137 6.78 -0.81 9.30
N PHE A 138 7.92 -0.13 9.44
CA PHE A 138 7.98 1.23 9.97
C PHE A 138 7.20 2.23 9.10
N MET A 139 7.36 2.16 7.78
CA MET A 139 6.60 2.98 6.83
C MET A 139 5.09 2.72 6.95
N MET A 140 4.70 1.47 7.14
CA MET A 140 3.30 1.10 7.34
C MET A 140 2.74 1.63 8.67
N LEU A 141 3.50 1.54 9.76
CA LEU A 141 3.08 2.06 11.06
C LEU A 141 2.89 3.57 11.05
N ILE A 142 3.78 4.33 10.39
CA ILE A 142 3.63 5.78 10.23
C ILE A 142 2.32 6.10 9.49
N LYS A 143 2.00 5.37 8.43
CA LYS A 143 0.77 5.55 7.65
C LYS A 143 -0.47 5.29 8.51
N CYS A 144 -0.48 4.19 9.27
CA CYS A 144 -1.57 3.87 10.20
C CYS A 144 -1.72 4.93 11.31
N TYR A 145 -0.62 5.38 11.90
CA TYR A 145 -0.62 6.40 12.96
C TYR A 145 -1.17 7.74 12.48
N ASN A 146 -0.69 8.23 11.33
CA ASN A 146 -1.18 9.48 10.72
C ASN A 146 -2.67 9.42 10.41
N LEU A 147 -3.19 8.25 10.04
CA LEU A 147 -4.62 8.09 9.81
C LEU A 147 -5.42 8.04 11.12
N PHE A 148 -4.92 7.33 12.14
CA PHE A 148 -5.59 7.17 13.43
C PHE A 148 -5.69 8.50 14.19
N THR A 149 -4.61 9.26 14.26
CA THR A 149 -4.59 10.61 14.87
C THR A 149 -5.59 11.55 14.20
N CYS A 150 -5.77 11.42 12.88
CA CYS A 150 -6.68 12.26 12.13
C CYS A 150 -8.16 11.81 12.32
N LEU A 151 -8.43 10.52 12.56
CA LEU A 151 -9.75 10.00 12.94
C LEU A 151 -10.17 10.48 14.34
N ASP A 152 -9.25 10.46 15.31
CA ASP A 152 -9.52 10.92 16.68
C ASP A 152 -9.84 12.43 16.72
N SER A 153 -9.12 13.21 15.90
CA SER A 153 -9.44 14.62 15.69
C SER A 153 -10.83 14.85 15.07
N SER A 154 -11.37 13.88 14.31
CA SER A 154 -12.69 14.00 13.66
C SER A 154 -13.84 13.73 14.62
N ASN A 155 -13.68 12.77 15.54
CA ASN A 155 -14.74 12.40 16.50
C ASN A 155 -15.07 13.52 17.50
N ASN A 156 -14.17 14.48 17.67
CA ASN A 156 -14.38 15.65 18.53
C ASN A 156 -15.19 16.77 17.87
N ILE A 157 -15.54 16.66 16.58
CA ILE A 157 -16.33 17.66 15.88
C ILE A 157 -17.82 17.28 15.98
N ASN A 158 -18.43 17.65 17.11
CA ASN A 158 -19.87 17.58 17.33
C ASN A 158 -20.58 18.58 16.39
N GLY A 159 -20.99 18.13 15.20
CA GLY A 159 -21.74 18.95 14.25
C GLY A 159 -22.50 18.08 13.26
N ALA A 160 -23.78 18.39 13.08
CA ALA A 160 -24.75 17.67 12.25
C ALA A 160 -24.13 17.09 10.97
N GLN A 161 -24.05 15.76 10.91
CA GLN A 161 -23.40 15.04 9.83
C GLN A 161 -24.36 14.95 8.65
N SER A 162 -23.99 15.57 7.52
CA SER A 162 -24.77 15.46 6.29
C SER A 162 -24.73 14.03 5.73
N ASP A 163 -25.77 13.60 4.98
CA ASP A 163 -25.81 12.27 4.34
C ASP A 163 -24.56 11.96 3.50
N ILE A 164 -23.97 13.00 2.89
CA ILE A 164 -22.73 12.92 2.11
C ILE A 164 -21.55 12.55 3.02
N GLN A 165 -21.42 13.19 4.18
CA GLN A 165 -20.35 12.87 5.15
C GLN A 165 -20.49 11.46 5.73
N SER A 166 -21.72 10.99 5.95
CA SER A 166 -21.97 9.60 6.40
C SER A 166 -21.50 8.58 5.36
N ARG A 167 -21.76 8.81 4.06
CA ARG A 167 -21.31 7.93 2.97
C ARG A 167 -19.80 7.92 2.82
N LEU A 168 -19.17 9.09 2.89
CA LEU A 168 -17.71 9.21 2.86
C LEU A 168 -17.05 8.49 4.03
N LEU A 169 -17.60 8.62 5.25
CA LEU A 169 -17.10 7.91 6.43
C LEU A 169 -17.25 6.38 6.29
N LYS A 170 -18.38 5.88 5.79
CA LYS A 170 -18.56 4.45 5.49
C LYS A 170 -17.55 3.93 4.49
N SER A 171 -17.26 4.71 3.44
CA SER A 171 -16.24 4.38 2.45
C SER A 171 -14.84 4.32 3.08
N LEU A 172 -14.52 5.27 3.97
CA LEU A 172 -13.25 5.34 4.68
C LEU A 172 -13.08 4.14 5.61
N ILE A 173 -14.11 3.81 6.40
CA ILE A 173 -14.11 2.63 7.28
C ILE A 173 -13.90 1.36 6.46
N LEU A 174 -14.57 1.22 5.31
CA LEU A 174 -14.43 0.03 4.47
C LEU A 174 -13.03 -0.08 3.85
N ILE A 175 -12.48 1.02 3.32
CA ILE A 175 -11.10 1.08 2.82
C ILE A 175 -10.12 0.74 3.94
N PHE A 176 -10.33 1.28 5.15
CA PHE A 176 -9.50 1.00 6.32
C PHE A 176 -9.57 -0.48 6.72
N SER A 177 -10.77 -1.02 6.90
CA SER A 177 -10.98 -2.42 7.29
C SER A 177 -10.42 -3.40 6.27
N ILE A 178 -10.47 -3.07 4.98
CA ILE A 178 -10.00 -3.96 3.92
C ILE A 178 -8.49 -3.83 3.71
N VAL A 179 -7.97 -2.60 3.56
CA VAL A 179 -6.54 -2.35 3.29
C VAL A 179 -5.72 -2.59 4.55
N ILE A 180 -6.04 -1.91 5.65
CA ILE A 180 -5.28 -2.05 6.91
C ILE A 180 -5.61 -3.38 7.56
N GLY A 181 -6.84 -3.87 7.49
CA GLY A 181 -7.17 -5.21 7.98
C GLY A 181 -6.39 -6.32 7.25
N GLY A 182 -6.19 -6.22 5.93
CA GLY A 182 -5.34 -7.16 5.18
C GLY A 182 -3.88 -7.17 5.67
N PHE A 183 -3.27 -5.98 5.79
CA PHE A 183 -1.89 -5.83 6.25
C PHE A 183 -1.71 -6.22 7.73
N VAL A 184 -2.62 -5.78 8.60
CA VAL A 184 -2.60 -6.06 10.04
C VAL A 184 -2.85 -7.55 10.28
N CYS A 185 -3.81 -8.15 9.57
CA CYS A 185 -4.02 -9.60 9.66
C CYS A 185 -2.74 -10.34 9.28
N GLY A 186 -2.10 -10.05 8.15
CA GLY A 186 -0.86 -10.76 7.78
C GLY A 186 0.28 -10.54 8.78
N THR A 187 0.47 -9.30 9.23
CA THR A 187 1.58 -8.97 10.15
C THR A 187 1.38 -9.53 11.56
N ILE A 188 0.14 -9.60 12.05
CA ILE A 188 -0.19 -10.10 13.40
C ILE A 188 -0.46 -11.62 13.41
N LEU A 189 -1.11 -12.18 12.38
CA LEU A 189 -1.34 -13.63 12.31
C LEU A 189 -0.02 -14.39 12.27
N ARG A 190 1.00 -13.90 11.58
CA ARG A 190 2.26 -14.65 11.44
C ARG A 190 2.98 -14.90 12.77
N PRO A 191 3.21 -13.90 13.64
CA PRO A 191 3.70 -14.12 15.01
C PRO A 191 2.80 -15.04 15.82
N ILE A 192 1.47 -14.88 15.73
CA ILE A 192 0.50 -15.70 16.47
C ILE A 192 0.60 -17.17 16.02
N ILE A 193 0.57 -17.44 14.73
CA ILE A 193 0.71 -18.79 14.17
C ILE A 193 2.06 -19.38 14.59
N ASN A 194 3.15 -18.61 14.52
CA ASN A 194 4.47 -19.08 14.94
C ASN A 194 4.59 -19.37 16.45
N ILE A 195 3.76 -18.73 17.29
CA ILE A 195 3.70 -19.02 18.73
C ILE A 195 2.97 -20.36 18.98
N PHE A 196 1.90 -20.64 18.25
CA PHE A 196 1.07 -21.83 18.47
C PHE A 196 1.48 -23.05 17.63
N ILE A 197 2.17 -22.85 16.50
CA ILE A 197 2.51 -23.88 15.52
C ILE A 197 3.94 -23.64 15.03
N ILE A 198 4.82 -24.62 15.22
CA ILE A 198 6.15 -24.62 14.62
C ILE A 198 5.98 -24.98 13.14
N LEU A 199 5.87 -23.97 12.28
CA LEU A 199 5.78 -24.16 10.84
C LEU A 199 7.14 -24.51 10.24
N ASN A 200 7.16 -25.45 9.30
CA ASN A 200 8.33 -25.65 8.46
C ASN A 200 8.50 -24.51 7.44
N ASN A 201 9.65 -24.44 6.76
CA ASN A 201 9.94 -23.36 5.81
C ASN A 201 8.93 -23.29 4.65
N ILE A 202 8.40 -24.43 4.21
CA ILE A 202 7.42 -24.52 3.12
C ILE A 202 6.05 -23.96 3.56
N GLN A 203 5.59 -24.35 4.75
CA GLN A 203 4.37 -23.85 5.35
C GLN A 203 4.45 -22.35 5.62
N THR A 204 5.61 -21.88 6.11
CA THR A 204 5.88 -20.45 6.28
C THR A 204 5.78 -19.68 4.95
N TRP A 205 6.27 -20.29 3.86
CA TRP A 205 6.12 -19.72 2.53
C TRP A 205 4.65 -19.66 2.09
N TYR A 206 3.85 -20.72 2.29
CA TYR A 206 2.42 -20.71 1.99
C TYR A 206 1.65 -19.64 2.75
N VAL A 207 1.94 -19.45 4.05
CA VAL A 207 1.33 -18.39 4.86
C VAL A 207 1.64 -17.02 4.28
N LYS A 208 2.91 -16.75 3.92
CA LYS A 208 3.29 -15.48 3.27
C LYS A 208 2.57 -15.24 1.94
N VAL A 209 2.40 -16.28 1.12
CA VAL A 209 1.67 -16.18 -0.15
C VAL A 209 0.20 -15.84 0.11
N PHE A 210 -0.43 -16.48 1.10
CA PHE A 210 -1.81 -16.22 1.47
C PHE A 210 -2.03 -14.79 1.98
N GLU A 211 -1.11 -14.27 2.80
CA GLU A 211 -1.09 -12.87 3.24
C GLU A 211 -1.01 -11.90 2.06
N GLY A 212 -0.16 -12.19 1.07
CA GLY A 212 -0.05 -11.41 -0.15
C GLY A 212 -1.36 -11.36 -0.95
N ILE A 213 -2.08 -12.48 -1.04
CA ILE A 213 -3.39 -12.54 -1.71
C ILE A 213 -4.41 -11.63 -1.03
N LEU A 214 -4.54 -11.71 0.31
CA LEU A 214 -5.46 -10.85 1.06
C LEU A 214 -5.14 -9.36 0.88
N THR A 215 -3.85 -9.04 0.89
CA THR A 215 -3.36 -7.66 0.69
C THR A 215 -3.70 -7.15 -0.71
N ASN A 216 -3.49 -7.97 -1.75
CA ASN A 216 -3.79 -7.61 -3.14
C ASN A 216 -5.30 -7.48 -3.41
N ILE A 217 -6.13 -8.34 -2.80
CA ILE A 217 -7.59 -8.18 -2.82
C ILE A 217 -7.97 -6.84 -2.19
N GLY A 218 -7.34 -6.50 -1.06
CA GLY A 218 -7.63 -5.25 -0.37
C GLY A 218 -7.28 -4.01 -1.18
N ALA A 219 -6.09 -4.00 -1.80
CA ALA A 219 -5.68 -2.94 -2.72
C ALA A 219 -6.63 -2.83 -3.94
N SER A 220 -7.05 -3.97 -4.50
CA SER A 220 -7.97 -4.00 -5.66
C SER A 220 -9.39 -3.52 -5.31
N ALA A 221 -9.84 -3.75 -4.07
CA ALA A 221 -11.17 -3.38 -3.60
C ALA A 221 -11.34 -1.88 -3.31
N GLU A 222 -10.25 -1.10 -3.23
CA GLU A 222 -10.31 0.34 -2.98
C GLU A 222 -11.10 1.07 -4.09
N THR A 223 -10.85 0.73 -5.35
CA THR A 223 -11.51 1.40 -6.50
C THR A 223 -13.01 1.13 -6.57
N PRO A 224 -13.50 -0.14 -6.50
CA PRO A 224 -14.94 -0.43 -6.41
C PRO A 224 -15.62 0.23 -5.21
N THR A 225 -14.95 0.22 -4.05
CA THR A 225 -15.46 0.87 -2.82
C THR A 225 -15.69 2.35 -3.07
N LEU A 226 -14.71 3.03 -3.64
CA LEU A 226 -14.80 4.45 -3.94
C LEU A 226 -15.84 4.78 -5.00
N TYR A 227 -16.17 3.86 -5.91
CA TYR A 227 -17.24 4.03 -6.88
C TYR A 227 -18.62 3.88 -6.21
N ILE A 228 -18.82 2.85 -5.39
CA ILE A 228 -20.09 2.55 -4.72
C ILE A 228 -20.52 3.68 -3.78
N PHE A 229 -19.58 4.25 -3.02
CA PHE A 229 -19.88 5.29 -2.03
C PHE A 229 -19.76 6.73 -2.56
N ARG A 230 -19.67 6.92 -3.88
CA ARG A 230 -19.66 8.25 -4.51
C ARG A 230 -21.04 8.72 -4.99
N LEU A 231 -22.04 7.85 -4.98
CA LEU A 231 -23.44 8.21 -5.17
C LEU A 231 -24.03 8.70 -3.86
#